data_AF-A0A1Z4UZV2-F1
#
_entry.id   AF-A0A1Z4UZV2-F1
#
_cell.length_a   1.000
_cell.length_b   1.000
_cell.length_c   1.000
_cell.angle_alpha   90.00
_cell.angle_beta   90.00
_cell.angle_gamma   90.00
#
_symmetry.space_group_name_H-M   'P 1'
#
loop_
_entity.id
_entity.type
_entity.pdbx_description
1 polymer ?
#
loop_
_entity_poly.entity_id
_entity_poly.type
_entity_poly.pdbx_seq_one_letter_code
_entity_poly.pdbx_strand_id
1 'polypeptide(L)' 'MNAYKTYITIEDPKQVVLSDLPFQVGQRVEIIVLAEDNPQVAISNKLRNLFDKTQAISGVEEVTDEDIAAEIEAYRRGE' A
#
# COMPACT_ATOMS: atom_id res chain seq x y z
N MET A 1 -25.48 -22.41 6.82
CA MET A 1 -24.06 -22.52 6.46
C MET A 1 -23.33 -21.50 7.34
N ASN A 2 -22.54 -21.96 8.31
CA ASN A 2 -21.80 -21.05 9.20
C ASN A 2 -20.52 -20.63 8.47
N ALA A 3 -20.47 -19.39 8.00
CA ALA A 3 -19.29 -18.83 7.35
C ALA A 3 -18.39 -18.18 8.41
N TYR A 4 -17.13 -18.58 8.46
CA TYR A 4 -16.10 -17.93 9.25
C TYR A 4 -15.24 -17.10 8.30
N LYS A 5 -15.12 -15.78 8.55
CA LYS A 5 -14.29 -14.87 7.75
C LYS A 5 -13.18 -14.32 8.62
N THR A 6 -11.95 -14.44 8.16
CA THR A 6 -10.77 -13.84 8.77
C THR A 6 -9.89 -13.21 7.69
N TYR A 7 -8.99 -12.33 8.10
CA TYR A 7 -8.01 -11.67 7.23
C TYR A 7 -6.63 -12.02 7.72
N ILE A 8 -5.74 -12.37 6.79
CA ILE A 8 -4.35 -12.66 7.07
C ILE A 8 -3.47 -11.96 6.04
N THR A 9 -2.28 -11.56 6.45
CA THR A 9 -1.23 -11.09 5.55
C THR A 9 -0.35 -12.27 5.17
N ILE A 10 -0.12 -12.45 3.87
CA ILE A 10 0.79 -13.49 3.38
C ILE A 10 2.23 -13.02 3.60
N GLU A 11 2.94 -13.69 4.51
CA GLU A 11 4.38 -13.45 4.75
C GLU A 11 5.26 -14.31 3.84
N ASP A 12 4.92 -15.60 3.68
CA ASP A 12 5.55 -16.51 2.70
C ASP A 12 4.51 -16.97 1.67
N PRO A 13 4.65 -16.61 0.37
CA PRO A 13 3.71 -17.02 -0.66
C PRO A 13 3.73 -18.54 -0.93
N LYS A 14 4.73 -19.28 -0.44
CA LYS A 14 4.80 -20.74 -0.62
C LYS A 14 3.96 -21.50 0.39
N GLN A 15 3.77 -20.97 1.60
CA GLN A 15 3.06 -21.65 2.67
C GLN A 15 2.38 -20.66 3.61
N VAL A 16 1.11 -20.94 3.91
CA VAL A 16 0.32 -20.24 4.93
C VAL A 16 -0.26 -21.28 5.88
N VAL A 17 -0.14 -21.03 7.18
CA VAL A 17 -0.71 -21.88 8.24
C VAL A 17 -1.83 -21.11 8.93
N LEU A 18 -3.04 -21.66 8.91
CA LEU A 18 -4.19 -21.13 9.65
C LEU A 18 -4.37 -21.92 10.95
N SER A 19 -4.13 -21.27 12.09
CA SER A 19 -4.28 -21.87 13.42
C SER A 19 -5.58 -21.43 14.10
N ASP A 20 -6.03 -22.21 15.08
CA ASP A 20 -7.16 -21.89 15.97
C ASP A 20 -8.50 -21.64 15.25
N LEU A 21 -8.76 -22.40 14.18
CA LEU A 21 -10.02 -22.32 13.44
C LEU A 21 -11.19 -22.91 14.26
N PRO A 22 -12.39 -22.29 14.24
CA PRO A 22 -13.54 -22.73 15.03
C PRO A 22 -14.30 -23.90 14.37
N PHE A 23 -13.59 -24.94 13.93
CA PHE A 23 -14.15 -26.13 13.26
C PHE A 23 -13.80 -27.42 14.01
N GLN A 24 -14.63 -28.45 13.82
CA GLN A 24 -14.43 -29.74 14.48
C GLN A 24 -13.54 -30.68 13.66
N VAL A 25 -12.92 -31.65 14.35
CA VAL A 25 -12.14 -32.71 13.70
C VAL A 25 -13.02 -33.49 12.72
N GLY A 26 -12.54 -33.66 11.48
CA GLY A 26 -13.26 -34.37 10.41
C GLY A 26 -14.25 -33.52 9.63
N GLN A 27 -14.45 -32.25 10.00
CA GLN A 27 -15.30 -31.34 9.25
C GLN A 27 -14.64 -30.91 7.93
N ARG A 28 -15.31 -31.16 6.81
CA ARG A 28 -14.88 -30.62 5.51
C ARG A 28 -15.25 -29.15 5.41
N VAL A 29 -14.27 -28.31 5.11
CA VAL A 29 -14.44 -26.86 4.93
C VAL A 29 -14.06 -26.44 3.51
N GLU A 30 -14.68 -25.38 3.02
CA GLU A 30 -14.34 -24.72 1.77
C GLU A 30 -13.52 -23.45 2.08
N ILE A 31 -12.47 -23.19 1.30
CA ILE A 31 -11.60 -22.02 1.47
C ILE A 31 -11.74 -21.14 0.24
N ILE A 32 -12.04 -19.86 0.47
CA ILE A 32 -12.10 -18.83 -0.58
C ILE A 32 -10.97 -17.84 -0.31
N VAL A 33 -10.05 -17.70 -1.28
CA VAL A 33 -8.93 -16.74 -1.20
C VAL A 33 -9.25 -15.56 -2.11
N LEU A 34 -9.38 -14.38 -1.50
CA LEU A 34 -9.54 -13.12 -2.22
C LEU A 34 -8.32 -12.25 -1.89
N ALA A 35 -7.56 -11.87 -2.91
CA ALA A 35 -6.51 -10.88 -2.73
C ALA A 35 -7.16 -9.49 -2.69
N GLU A 36 -6.91 -8.73 -1.63
CA GLU A 36 -7.18 -7.30 -1.65
C GLU A 36 -6.01 -6.60 -2.36
N ASP A 37 -6.33 -5.62 -3.21
CA ASP A 37 -5.31 -4.74 -3.79
C ASP A 37 -4.53 -4.10 -2.65
N ASN A 38 -3.20 -4.26 -2.64
CA ASN A 38 -2.38 -3.64 -1.61
C ASN A 38 -2.40 -2.11 -1.81
N PRO A 39 -3.17 -1.36 -0.98
CA PRO A 39 -3.38 0.07 -1.22
C PRO A 39 -2.06 0.83 -1.03
N GLN A 40 -1.15 0.30 -0.21
CA GLN A 40 0.15 0.89 0.07
C GLN A 40 1.09 0.79 -1.14
N VAL A 41 1.05 -0.34 -1.86
CA VAL A 41 1.76 -0.49 -3.15
C VAL A 41 1.17 0.43 -4.21
N ALA A 42 -0.16 0.54 -4.27
CA ALA A 42 -0.82 1.44 -5.21
C ALA A 42 -0.46 2.92 -4.96
N ILE A 43 -0.48 3.37 -3.69
CA ILE A 43 -0.07 4.72 -3.29
C ILE A 43 1.41 4.96 -3.60
N SER A 44 2.28 4.00 -3.28
CA SER A 44 3.72 4.09 -3.55
C SER A 44 4.00 4.23 -5.06
N ASN A 45 3.31 3.45 -5.89
CA ASN A 45 3.43 3.53 -7.35
C ASN A 45 2.88 4.85 -7.90
N LYS A 46 1.79 5.37 -7.32
CA LYS A 46 1.23 6.67 -7.71
C LYS A 46 2.19 7.81 -7.36
N LEU A 47 2.80 7.77 -6.18
CA LEU A 47 3.77 8.77 -5.73
C LEU A 47 5.03 8.76 -6.60
N ARG A 48 5.57 7.57 -6.91
CA ARG A 48 6.71 7.43 -7.84
C ARG A 48 6.40 8.02 -9.21
N ASN A 49 5.26 7.63 -9.81
CA ASN A 49 4.83 8.19 -11.09
C ASN A 49 4.67 9.72 -11.08
N LEU A 50 4.23 10.28 -9.95
CA LEU A 50 4.14 11.74 -9.82
C LEU A 50 5.53 12.36 -9.85
N PHE A 51 6.48 11.83 -9.08
CA PHE A 51 7.86 12.31 -9.07
C PHE A 51 8.53 12.19 -10.44
N ASP A 52 8.38 11.04 -11.10
CA ASP A 52 8.95 10.82 -12.44
C ASP A 52 8.42 11.87 -13.44
N LYS A 53 7.12 12.18 -13.38
CA LYS A 53 6.51 13.22 -14.22
C LYS A 53 6.99 14.61 -13.88
N THR A 54 7.14 14.95 -12.61
CA THR A 54 7.62 16.28 -12.20
C THR A 54 9.08 16.48 -12.58
N GLN A 55 9.93 15.45 -12.44
CA GLN A 55 11.35 15.53 -12.80
C GLN A 55 11.58 15.57 -14.32
N ALA A 56 10.62 15.07 -15.11
CA ALA A 56 10.68 15.17 -16.57
C ALA A 56 10.34 16.58 -17.12
N ILE A 57 9.92 17.52 -16.27
CA ILE A 57 9.60 18.90 -16.70
C ILE A 57 10.90 19.66 -16.96
N SER A 58 11.02 20.26 -18.15
CA SER A 58 12.18 21.09 -18.51
C SER A 58 12.35 22.26 -17.55
N GLY A 59 13.58 22.48 -17.07
CA GLY A 59 13.90 23.54 -16.12
C GLY A 59 13.75 23.15 -14.64
N VAL A 60 13.23 21.96 -14.32
CA VAL A 60 13.17 21.48 -12.92
C VAL A 60 14.56 21.23 -12.32
N GLU A 61 15.56 20.92 -13.14
CA GLU A 61 16.95 20.78 -12.69
C GLU A 61 17.53 22.08 -12.10
N GLU A 62 16.93 23.24 -12.41
CA GLU A 62 17.35 24.54 -11.88
C GLU A 62 16.75 24.83 -10.49
N VAL A 63 15.75 24.06 -10.05
CA VAL A 63 15.11 24.22 -8.74
C VAL A 63 15.98 23.58 -7.67
N THR A 64 16.40 24.38 -6.69
CA THR A 64 17.23 23.91 -5.57
C THR A 64 16.39 23.43 -4.39
N ASP A 65 17.01 22.67 -3.48
CA ASP A 65 16.37 22.27 -2.24
C ASP A 65 16.01 23.50 -1.37
N GLU A 66 16.82 24.56 -1.43
CA GLU A 66 16.56 25.83 -0.77
C GLU A 66 15.30 26.53 -1.30
N ASP A 67 15.10 26.53 -2.63
CA ASP A 67 13.90 27.11 -3.26
C ASP A 67 12.64 26.36 -2.80
N ILE A 68 12.70 25.02 -2.76
CA ILE A 68 11.60 24.17 -2.31
C ILE A 68 11.29 24.41 -0.83
N ALA A 69 12.33 24.50 0.01
CA ALA A 69 12.15 24.75 1.44
C ALA A 69 11.54 26.13 1.70
N ALA A 70 11.97 27.16 0.97
CA ALA A 70 11.42 28.50 1.07
C ALA A 70 9.92 28.54 0.72
N GLU A 71 9.53 27.87 -0.36
CA GLU A 71 8.13 27.78 -0.81
C GLU A 71 7.24 27.04 0.20
N ILE A 72 7.71 25.90 0.74
CA ILE A 72 6.97 25.15 1.77
C ILE A 72 6.73 26.01 3.01
N GLU A 73 7.74 26.76 3.43
CA GLU A 73 7.63 27.62 4.60
C GLU A 73 6.72 28.84 4.34
N ALA A 74 6.73 29.42 3.13
CA ALA A 74 5.76 30.45 2.73
C ALA A 74 4.32 29.93 2.78
N TYR A 75 4.07 28.78 2.16
CA TYR A 75 2.75 28.14 2.18
C TYR A 75 2.25 27.84 3.60
N ARG A 76 3.13 27.35 4.49
CA ARG A 76 2.79 27.08 5.90
C ARG A 76 2.44 28.33 6.70
N ARG A 77 3.02 29.48 6.34
CA ARG A 77 2.68 30.78 6.93
C ARG A 77 1.39 31.38 6.34
N GLY A 78 0.85 30.79 5.27
CA GLY A 78 -0.37 31.24 4.60
C GLY A 78 -0.15 32.39 3.62
N GLU A 79 1.07 32.53 3.08
CA GLU A 79 1.41 33.42 1.98
C GLU A 79 1.17 32.70 0.64
#